data_AF-A0A3Q7HQ23-F1
#
_entry.id   AF-A0A3Q7HQ23-F1
#
_cell.length_a   1.000
_cell.length_b   1.000
_cell.length_c   1.000
_cell.angle_alpha   90.00
_cell.angle_beta   90.00
_cell.angle_gamma   90.00
#
_symmetry.space_group_name_H-M   'P 1'
#
loop_
_entity.id
_entity.type
_entity.pdbx_description
1 polymer ?
#
loop_
_entity_poly.entity_id
_entity_poly.type
_entity_poly.pdbx_seq_one_letter_code
_entity_poly.pdbx_strand_id
1 'polypeptide(L)'
;MDTPGTYVCHGQEEPIASNLLPSMLSQIPVIDMEMLLASDHSQLEKLHLACKDWGFFQMMNHGVSCSLLEKMKLEVPRVLQSTYGREEKVLQN
;
A
#
# COMPACT_ATOMS: atom_id res chain seq x y z
N MET A 1 20.20 -21.37 1.02
CA MET A 1 18.78 -21.72 1.21
C MET A 1 18.11 -21.38 -0.09
N ASP A 2 17.72 -22.38 -0.87
CA ASP A 2 17.04 -22.16 -2.15
C ASP A 2 15.56 -21.84 -1.88
N THR A 3 14.98 -20.94 -2.67
CA THR A 3 13.55 -20.58 -2.58
C THR A 3 12.71 -21.81 -2.90
N PRO A 4 11.72 -22.19 -2.06
CA PRO A 4 10.86 -23.33 -2.36
C PRO A 4 10.13 -23.12 -3.69
N GLY A 5 10.01 -24.18 -4.49
CA GLY A 5 9.46 -24.11 -5.85
C GLY A 5 8.05 -23.50 -5.95
N THR A 6 7.24 -23.58 -4.89
CA THR A 6 5.90 -22.98 -4.82
C THR A 6 5.88 -21.45 -4.78
N TYR A 7 6.99 -20.81 -4.45
CA TYR A 7 7.14 -19.35 -4.47
C TYR A 7 7.87 -18.84 -5.73
N VAL A 8 8.26 -19.75 -6.63
CA VAL A 8 8.88 -19.39 -7.91
C VAL A 8 7.76 -18.98 -8.86
N CYS A 9 7.68 -17.69 -9.18
CA CYS A 9 6.77 -17.23 -10.23
C CYS A 9 7.29 -17.71 -11.59
N HIS A 10 6.53 -18.59 -12.24
CA HIS A 10 6.87 -19.12 -13.57
C HIS A 10 6.42 -18.21 -14.72
N GLY A 11 5.61 -17.18 -14.43
CA GLY A 11 5.24 -16.15 -15.38
C GLY A 11 6.33 -15.08 -15.43
N GLN A 12 7.16 -15.11 -16.47
CA GLN A 12 8.11 -14.02 -16.74
C GLN A 12 7.34 -12.80 -17.26
N GLU A 13 6.78 -12.02 -16.35
CA GLU A 13 6.67 -10.58 -16.60
C GLU A 13 8.06 -10.03 -16.27
N GLU A 14 8.78 -9.45 -17.24
CA GLU A 14 10.08 -8.87 -16.93
C GLU A 14 9.91 -7.88 -15.78
N PRO A 15 10.71 -7.99 -14.71
CA PRO A 15 10.59 -7.09 -13.59
C PRO A 15 10.76 -5.67 -14.13
N ILE A 16 9.77 -4.81 -13.85
CA ILE A 16 9.88 -3.37 -14.14
C ILE A 16 11.23 -2.95 -13.58
N ALA A 17 12.14 -2.52 -14.47
CA ALA A 17 13.52 -2.27 -14.09
C ALA A 17 13.51 -1.35 -12.86
N SER A 18 14.25 -1.72 -11.81
CA SER A 18 14.23 -1.00 -10.52
C SER A 18 14.51 0.50 -10.66
N ASN A 19 15.22 0.89 -11.73
CA ASN A 19 15.55 2.27 -12.07
C ASN A 19 14.36 3.06 -12.62
N LEU A 20 13.35 2.39 -13.19
CA LEU A 20 12.14 3.01 -13.75
C LEU A 20 11.04 3.19 -12.69
N LEU A 21 11.06 2.39 -11.62
CA LEU A 21 10.05 2.42 -10.57
C LEU A 21 9.82 3.82 -9.95
N PRO A 22 10.86 4.62 -9.60
CA PRO A 22 10.63 5.96 -9.02
C PRO A 22 9.92 6.92 -9.98
N SER A 23 10.20 6.82 -11.28
CA SER A 23 9.55 7.62 -12.33
C SER A 23 8.10 7.21 -12.52
N MET A 24 7.80 5.91 -12.46
CA MET A 24 6.43 5.39 -12.52
C MET A 24 5.62 5.81 -11.29
N LEU A 25 6.20 5.74 -10.09
CA LEU A 25 5.52 6.13 -8.85
C LEU A 25 5.23 7.64 -8.79
N SER A 26 6.11 8.48 -9.38
CA SER A 26 5.90 9.93 -9.45
C SER A 26 4.72 10.33 -10.33
N GLN A 27 4.25 9.43 -11.20
CA GLN A 27 3.08 9.67 -12.06
C GLN A 27 1.76 9.35 -11.35
N ILE A 28 1.79 8.63 -10.23
CA ILE A 28 0.58 8.27 -9.49
C ILE A 28 -0.07 9.56 -8.95
N PRO A 29 -1.35 9.83 -9.26
CA PRO A 29 -2.04 11.02 -8.77
C PRO A 29 -2.06 11.08 -7.24
N VAL A 30 -1.80 12.26 -6.68
CA VAL A 30 -1.96 12.55 -5.24
C VAL A 30 -3.12 13.52 -5.06
N ILE A 31 -4.12 13.14 -4.26
CA ILE A 31 -5.31 13.95 -3.99
C ILE A 31 -5.19 14.60 -2.61
N ASP A 32 -5.33 15.93 -2.57
CA ASP A 32 -5.45 16.66 -1.32
C ASP A 32 -6.92 16.69 -0.87
N MET A 33 -7.22 15.96 0.20
CA MET A 33 -8.59 15.82 0.68
C MET A 33 -9.11 17.08 1.36
N GLU A 34 -8.24 17.90 1.97
CA GLU A 34 -8.66 19.14 2.61
C GLU A 34 -9.09 20.16 1.56
N MET A 35 -8.29 20.31 0.49
CA MET A 35 -8.65 21.16 -0.66
C MET A 35 -9.91 20.66 -1.38
N LEU A 36 -10.05 19.34 -1.53
CA LEU A 36 -11.25 18.74 -2.11
C LEU A 36 -12.51 19.09 -1.29
N LEU A 37 -12.44 18.99 0.03
CA LEU A 37 -13.54 19.34 0.94
C LEU A 37 -13.81 20.85 0.98
N ALA A 38 -12.79 21.67 0.75
CA ALA A 38 -12.91 23.11 0.54
C ALA A 38 -13.56 23.49 -0.80
N SER A 39 -14.10 22.52 -1.55
CA SER A 39 -14.76 22.69 -2.86
C SER A 39 -13.82 23.17 -3.97
N ASP A 40 -12.53 22.83 -3.91
CA ASP A 40 -11.62 23.03 -5.02
C ASP A 40 -11.95 22.07 -6.17
N HIS A 41 -12.51 22.63 -7.24
CA HIS A 41 -12.86 21.88 -8.45
C HIS A 41 -11.66 21.19 -9.11
N SER A 42 -10.43 21.70 -8.92
CA SER A 42 -9.23 21.08 -9.48
C SER A 42 -8.93 19.72 -8.83
N GLN A 43 -9.13 19.60 -7.52
CA GLN A 43 -8.96 18.31 -6.82
C GLN A 43 -10.06 17.33 -7.20
N LEU A 44 -11.29 17.81 -7.40
CA LEU A 44 -12.41 16.97 -7.84
C LEU A 44 -12.17 16.41 -9.25
N GLU A 45 -11.71 17.24 -10.18
CA GLU A 45 -11.33 16.82 -11.53
C GLU A 45 -10.15 15.84 -11.49
N LYS A 46 -9.12 16.13 -10.68
CA LYS A 46 -7.98 15.22 -10.50
C LYS A 46 -8.39 13.86 -9.95
N LEU A 47 -9.31 13.83 -8.98
CA LEU A 47 -9.87 12.60 -8.44
C LEU A 47 -10.67 11.83 -9.50
N HIS A 48 -11.49 12.52 -10.29
CA HIS A 48 -12.25 11.89 -11.38
C HIS A 48 -11.30 11.23 -12.41
N LEU A 49 -10.28 11.95 -12.86
CA LEU A 49 -9.28 11.44 -13.80
C LEU A 49 -8.47 10.28 -13.20
N ALA A 50 -8.07 10.37 -11.94
CA ALA A 50 -7.38 9.27 -11.25
C ALA A 50 -8.23 8.00 -11.20
N CYS A 51 -9.51 8.11 -10.86
CA CYS A 51 -10.42 6.96 -10.85
C CYS A 51 -10.63 6.37 -12.26
N LYS A 52 -10.72 7.22 -13.28
CA LYS A 52 -11.01 6.80 -14.66
C LYS A 52 -9.79 6.19 -15.37
N ASP A 53 -8.66 6.87 -15.29
CA ASP A 53 -7.49 6.56 -16.11
C ASP A 53 -6.48 5.67 -15.37
N TRP A 54 -6.37 5.82 -14.05
CA TRP A 54 -5.43 5.05 -13.21
C TRP A 54 -6.09 3.90 -12.45
N GLY A 55 -7.28 4.11 -11.91
CA GLY A 55 -7.89 3.20 -10.93
C GLY A 55 -7.15 3.15 -9.58
N PHE A 56 -6.13 4.00 -9.40
CA PHE A 56 -5.28 4.07 -8.22
C PHE A 56 -4.77 5.50 -8.00
N PHE A 57 -4.66 5.91 -6.74
CA PHE A 57 -4.14 7.22 -6.35
C PHE A 57 -3.68 7.21 -4.90
N GLN A 58 -2.87 8.19 -4.53
CA GLN A 58 -2.50 8.48 -3.15
C GLN A 58 -3.36 9.64 -2.63
N MET A 59 -3.55 9.70 -1.32
CA MET A 59 -4.30 10.79 -0.68
C MET A 59 -3.48 11.40 0.46
N MET A 60 -3.55 12.71 0.59
CA MET A 60 -2.96 13.48 1.68
C MET A 60 -4.02 14.36 2.35
N ASN A 61 -3.69 14.89 3.54
CA ASN A 61 -4.61 15.72 4.33
C ASN A 61 -5.99 15.06 4.55
N HIS A 62 -6.02 13.73 4.66
CA HIS A 62 -7.24 12.92 4.77
C HIS A 62 -7.86 12.93 6.19
N GLY A 63 -7.32 13.71 7.12
CA GLY A 63 -7.85 13.87 8.49
C GLY A 63 -7.62 12.70 9.45
N VAL A 64 -6.94 11.63 9.03
CA VAL A 64 -6.55 10.53 9.95
C VAL A 64 -5.23 10.88 10.61
N SER A 65 -5.19 10.83 11.95
CA SER A 65 -4.01 11.20 12.72
C SER A 65 -2.79 10.33 12.40
N CYS A 66 -1.62 10.94 12.27
CA CYS A 66 -0.35 10.22 12.05
C CYS A 66 -0.05 9.21 13.16
N SER A 67 -0.38 9.52 14.41
CA SER A 67 -0.18 8.62 15.56
C SER A 67 -0.96 7.29 15.44
N LEU A 68 -2.17 7.33 14.87
CA LEU A 68 -2.94 6.12 14.59
C LEU A 68 -2.28 5.27 13.50
N LEU A 69 -1.78 5.90 12.43
CA LEU A 69 -1.06 5.20 11.36
C LEU A 69 0.25 4.58 11.88
N GLU A 70 0.99 5.29 12.73
CA GLU A 70 2.19 4.76 13.39
C GLU A 70 1.87 3.57 14.27
N LYS A 71 0.81 3.66 15.09
CA LYS A 71 0.34 2.53 15.88
C LYS A 71 -0.02 1.34 14.99
N MET A 72 -0.77 1.54 13.92
CA MET A 72 -1.13 0.47 12.98
C MET A 72 0.11 -0.20 12.37
N LYS A 73 1.13 0.58 11.98
CA LYS A 73 2.41 0.07 11.46
C LYS A 73 3.14 -0.84 12.46
N LEU A 74 2.97 -0.60 13.77
CA LEU A 74 3.57 -1.41 14.84
C LEU A 74 2.70 -2.62 15.21
N GLU A 75 1.39 -2.45 15.25
CA GLU A 75 0.45 -3.50 15.67
C GLU A 75 0.29 -4.62 14.63
N VAL A 76 0.30 -4.32 13.33
CA VAL A 76 0.16 -5.36 12.29
C VAL A 76 1.26 -6.42 12.38
N PRO A 77 2.57 -6.07 12.42
CA PRO A 77 3.63 -7.05 12.64
C PRO A 77 3.50 -7.79 13.96
N ARG A 78 3.17 -7.09 15.05
CA ARG A 78 2.98 -7.70 16.38
C ARG A 78 1.90 -8.78 16.34
N VAL A 79 0.76 -8.51 15.71
CA VAL A 79 -0.34 -9.46 15.59
C VAL A 79 0.09 -10.68 14.78
N LEU A 80 0.68 -10.47 13.59
CA LEU A 80 1.15 -11.57 12.73
C LEU A 80 2.20 -12.46 13.41
N GLN A 81 3.12 -11.87 14.18
CA GLN A 81 4.11 -12.62 14.97
C GLN A 81 3.45 -13.41 16.10
N SER A 82 2.46 -12.81 16.78
CA SER A 82 1.76 -13.47 17.88
C SER A 82 0.91 -14.67 17.44
N THR A 83 0.36 -14.62 16.22
CA THR A 83 -0.40 -15.76 15.65
C THR A 83 0.52 -16.90 15.25
N TYR A 84 1.68 -16.60 14.67
CA TYR A 84 2.67 -17.62 14.30
C TYR A 84 3.19 -18.37 15.54
N GLY A 85 3.43 -17.67 16.66
CA GLY A 85 3.87 -18.28 17.91
C GLY A 85 2.81 -19.08 18.69
N ARG A 86 1.54 -19.07 18.25
CA ARG A 86 0.43 -19.76 18.94
C ARG A 86 0.19 -21.19 18.44
N GLU A 87 0.55 -21.50 17.20
CA GLU A 87 0.37 -22.86 16.64
C GLU A 87 1.43 -23.86 17.14
N GLU A 88 2.63 -23.39 17.54
CA GLU A 88 3.72 -24.25 18.00
C GLU A 88 3.44 -24.92 19.36
N LYS A 89 2.66 -24.29 20.24
CA LYS A 89 2.31 -24.83 21.57
C LYS A 89 1.19 -25.88 21.55
N VAL A 90 0.48 -26.05 20.44
CA VAL A 90 -0.62 -27.02 20.33
C VAL A 90 -0.12 -28.38 19.81
N LEU A 91 1.03 -28.42 19.13
CA LEU A 91 1.63 -29.65 18.58
C LEU A 91 2.58 -30.36 19.57
N GLN A 92 2.68 -29.89 20.81
CA GLN A 92 3.55 -30.46 21.86
C GLN A 92 2.79 -31.17 23.00
N ASN A 93 1.50 -31.47 22.81
CA ASN A 93 0.69 -32.25 23.75
C ASN A 93 0.17 -33.55 23.14
#